data_AF-A0A963B9Y9-F1
#
_entry.id   AF-A0A963B9Y9-F1
#
_cell.length_a   1.000
_cell.length_b   1.000
_cell.length_c   1.000
_cell.angle_alpha   90.00
_cell.angle_beta   90.00
_cell.angle_gamma   90.00
#
_symmetry.space_group_name_H-M   'P 1'
#
loop_
_entity.id
_entity.type
_entity.pdbx_description
1 polymer ?
#
loop_
_entity_poly.entity_id
_entity_poly.type
_entity_poly.pdbx_seq_one_letter_code
_entity_poly.pdbx_strand_id
1 'polypeptide(L)'
;MIEIKHRETGEVLERVNAASLQGADLREMRLAGADLAGADLSQARLDNTDLRGADLRDSRLAGARLYGVHLNGADLSGADLAGAHLGADHRRYAADLHHCNLQQADFSHADLRRVRLCQTDLRQAQFERADMQGADLSQSDLSGAKLCDAQLIEADLRMANLKGADLRNANLYGANLVEADLREADLTTRYSGGFTIINRARLHGAKLQGARLCQVWASNTDFSDADLSTADLTHAVIGGSSMRHAVLTNADFTGVELATVDLRFANVSQARNIDLPSFKQDVR
;
A
#
# COMPACT_ATOMS: atom_id res chain seq x y z
N MET A 1 6.85 -37.11 -9.97
CA MET A 1 7.67 -36.53 -8.88
C MET A 1 8.38 -35.33 -9.44
N ILE A 2 8.19 -34.18 -8.80
CA ILE A 2 8.77 -32.89 -9.19
C ILE A 2 9.97 -32.65 -8.29
N GLU A 3 11.10 -32.27 -8.86
CA GLU A 3 12.27 -31.81 -8.12
C GLU A 3 12.23 -30.29 -8.03
N ILE A 4 12.23 -29.73 -6.82
CA ILE A 4 12.45 -28.31 -6.61
C ILE A 4 13.93 -28.11 -6.32
N LYS A 5 14.59 -27.27 -7.10
CA LYS A 5 16.06 -27.10 -7.06
C LYS A 5 16.44 -25.73 -6.56
N HIS A 6 17.63 -25.61 -5.99
CA HIS A 6 18.20 -24.31 -5.65
C HIS A 6 18.65 -23.57 -6.91
N ARG A 7 18.31 -22.28 -7.02
CA ARG A 7 18.52 -21.43 -8.21
C ARG A 7 19.99 -21.24 -8.62
N GLU A 8 20.91 -21.29 -7.66
CA GLU A 8 22.35 -21.12 -7.94
C GLU A 8 23.11 -22.44 -8.06
N THR A 9 22.86 -23.42 -7.18
CA THR A 9 23.65 -24.65 -7.09
C THR A 9 23.07 -25.79 -7.92
N GLY A 10 21.78 -25.72 -8.28
CA GLY A 10 21.06 -26.80 -8.95
C GLY A 10 20.78 -28.01 -8.06
N GLU A 11 21.14 -27.95 -6.77
CA GLU A 11 20.87 -29.01 -5.80
C GLU A 11 19.37 -29.21 -5.61
N VAL A 12 18.93 -30.46 -5.50
CA VAL A 12 17.53 -30.76 -5.20
C VAL A 12 17.27 -30.45 -3.73
N LEU A 13 16.46 -29.43 -3.47
CA LEU A 13 16.02 -29.04 -2.14
C LEU A 13 14.95 -30.02 -1.63
N GLU A 14 13.94 -30.28 -2.46
CA GLU A 14 12.81 -31.13 -2.12
C GLU A 14 12.31 -31.94 -3.33
N ARG A 15 11.66 -33.08 -3.03
CA ARG A 15 11.01 -33.95 -4.02
C ARG A 15 9.52 -34.06 -3.70
N VAL A 16 8.70 -33.43 -4.53
CA VAL A 16 7.24 -33.43 -4.37
C VAL A 16 6.64 -34.59 -5.15
N ASN A 17 5.95 -35.50 -4.46
CA ASN A 17 5.24 -36.59 -5.13
C ASN A 17 3.88 -36.11 -5.69
N ALA A 18 3.95 -35.27 -6.72
CA ALA A 18 2.80 -34.76 -7.46
C ALA A 18 3.08 -34.78 -8.97
N ALA A 19 2.00 -34.65 -9.75
CA ALA A 19 2.06 -34.45 -11.19
C ALA A 19 2.29 -32.97 -11.57
N SER A 20 1.89 -32.05 -10.69
CA SER A 20 2.02 -30.58 -10.82
C SER A 20 2.25 -29.96 -9.44
N LEU A 21 2.74 -28.71 -9.40
CA LEU A 21 2.77 -27.90 -8.17
C LEU A 21 1.44 -27.17 -7.92
N GLN A 22 0.55 -27.08 -8.91
CA GLN A 22 -0.81 -26.57 -8.76
C GLN A 22 -1.56 -27.38 -7.70
N GLY A 23 -2.09 -26.70 -6.68
CA GLY A 23 -2.78 -27.32 -5.55
C GLY A 23 -1.92 -28.22 -4.65
N ALA A 24 -0.59 -28.26 -4.87
CA ALA A 24 0.29 -29.14 -4.12
C ALA A 24 0.39 -28.74 -2.64
N ASP A 25 0.64 -29.74 -1.79
CA ASP A 25 0.93 -29.52 -0.38
C ASP A 25 2.45 -29.33 -0.20
N LEU A 26 2.85 -28.09 0.06
CA LEU A 26 4.24 -27.65 0.21
C LEU A 26 4.50 -27.06 1.60
N ARG A 27 3.58 -27.27 2.54
CA ARG A 27 3.64 -26.73 3.90
C ARG A 27 4.93 -27.14 4.59
N GLU A 28 5.52 -26.20 5.33
CA GLU A 28 6.70 -26.42 6.17
C GLU A 28 7.97 -26.87 5.41
N MET A 29 7.96 -26.88 4.07
CA MET A 29 9.12 -27.26 3.27
C MET A 29 10.25 -26.22 3.37
N ARG A 30 11.49 -26.69 3.16
CA ARG A 30 12.70 -25.86 3.16
C ARG A 30 13.13 -25.54 1.75
N LEU A 31 12.57 -24.48 1.18
CA LEU A 31 12.75 -24.05 -0.20
C LEU A 31 13.51 -22.72 -0.32
N ALA A 32 14.37 -22.41 0.66
CA ALA A 32 15.21 -21.22 0.61
C ALA A 32 16.11 -21.27 -0.65
N GLY A 33 16.10 -20.19 -1.42
CA GLY A 33 16.82 -20.12 -2.69
C GLY A 33 16.26 -21.03 -3.79
N ALA A 34 15.04 -21.55 -3.67
CA ALA A 34 14.44 -22.38 -4.72
C ALA A 34 14.28 -21.62 -6.04
N ASP A 35 14.47 -22.34 -7.16
CA ASP A 35 14.06 -21.92 -8.49
C ASP A 35 12.63 -22.39 -8.75
N LEU A 36 11.70 -21.43 -8.71
CA LEU A 36 10.28 -21.58 -8.97
C LEU A 36 9.80 -20.54 -9.99
N ALA A 37 10.73 -20.00 -10.80
CA ALA A 37 10.38 -19.02 -11.83
C ALA A 37 9.40 -19.62 -12.83
N GLY A 38 8.30 -18.92 -13.09
CA GLY A 38 7.22 -19.36 -13.99
C GLY A 38 6.43 -20.58 -13.49
N ALA A 39 6.69 -21.09 -12.28
CA ALA A 39 6.02 -22.27 -11.77
C ALA A 39 4.52 -22.01 -11.55
N ASP A 40 3.68 -23.00 -11.87
CA ASP A 40 2.27 -22.96 -11.50
C ASP A 40 2.06 -23.54 -10.09
N LEU A 41 1.91 -22.63 -9.13
CA LEU A 41 1.62 -22.85 -7.72
C LEU A 41 0.18 -22.42 -7.37
N SER A 42 -0.70 -22.26 -8.37
CA SER A 42 -2.07 -21.81 -8.13
C SER A 42 -2.75 -22.76 -7.15
N GLN A 43 -3.44 -22.21 -6.13
CA GLN A 43 -4.10 -22.98 -5.06
C GLN A 43 -3.18 -23.86 -4.20
N ALA A 44 -1.86 -23.77 -4.32
CA ALA A 44 -0.93 -24.54 -3.50
C ALA A 44 -1.03 -24.15 -2.01
N ARG A 45 -0.64 -25.09 -1.14
CA ARG A 45 -0.55 -24.87 0.31
C ARG A 45 0.91 -24.66 0.69
N LEU A 46 1.28 -23.41 0.99
CA LEU A 46 2.62 -22.95 1.34
C LEU A 46 2.70 -22.46 2.80
N ASP A 47 1.75 -22.89 3.64
CA ASP A 47 1.70 -22.47 5.03
C ASP A 47 3.05 -22.80 5.73
N ASN A 48 3.69 -21.79 6.34
CA ASN A 48 4.98 -21.87 7.03
C ASN A 48 6.17 -22.39 6.19
N THR A 49 6.09 -22.33 4.86
CA THR A 49 7.20 -22.71 3.98
C THR A 49 8.33 -21.67 4.04
N ASP A 50 9.58 -22.12 4.03
CA ASP A 50 10.76 -21.26 3.91
C ASP A 50 11.09 -21.04 2.44
N LEU A 51 10.86 -19.84 1.91
CA LEU A 51 11.13 -19.43 0.52
C LEU A 51 12.08 -18.22 0.46
N ARG A 52 12.89 -18.02 1.51
CA ARG A 52 13.81 -16.88 1.58
C ARG A 52 14.77 -16.88 0.39
N GLY A 53 14.86 -15.76 -0.31
CA GLY A 53 15.73 -15.62 -1.49
C GLY A 53 15.35 -16.48 -2.70
N ALA A 54 14.18 -17.15 -2.69
CA ALA A 54 13.71 -17.93 -3.83
C ALA A 54 13.48 -17.04 -5.07
N ASP A 55 13.60 -17.66 -6.25
CA ASP A 55 13.19 -17.07 -7.52
C ASP A 55 11.77 -17.54 -7.84
N LEU A 56 10.81 -16.62 -7.81
CA LEU A 56 9.38 -16.81 -8.05
C LEU A 56 8.88 -15.87 -9.16
N ARG A 57 9.80 -15.34 -9.97
CA ARG A 57 9.46 -14.43 -11.08
C ARG A 57 8.44 -15.07 -12.00
N ASP A 58 7.43 -14.30 -12.39
CA ASP A 58 6.35 -14.72 -13.28
C ASP A 58 5.61 -16.02 -12.84
N SER A 59 5.76 -16.43 -11.58
CA SER A 59 5.06 -17.61 -11.06
C SER A 59 3.56 -17.34 -10.88
N ARG A 60 2.75 -18.40 -10.94
CA ARG A 60 1.31 -18.33 -10.71
C ARG A 60 1.00 -18.83 -9.30
N LEU A 61 0.59 -17.94 -8.42
CA LEU A 61 0.23 -18.16 -7.02
C LEU A 61 -1.24 -17.82 -6.74
N ALA A 62 -2.07 -17.67 -7.78
CA ALA A 62 -3.47 -17.30 -7.66
C ALA A 62 -4.23 -18.21 -6.68
N GLY A 63 -4.80 -17.60 -5.64
CA GLY A 63 -5.50 -18.27 -4.55
C GLY A 63 -4.68 -19.26 -3.72
N ALA A 64 -3.35 -19.24 -3.81
CA ALA A 64 -2.49 -20.04 -2.95
C ALA A 64 -2.61 -19.60 -1.47
N ARG A 65 -2.34 -20.53 -0.55
CA ARG A 65 -2.30 -20.28 0.89
C ARG A 65 -0.88 -20.08 1.35
N LEU A 66 -0.54 -18.89 1.84
CA LEU A 66 0.81 -18.47 2.21
C LEU A 66 0.89 -18.01 3.67
N TYR A 67 0.01 -18.50 4.55
CA TYR A 67 0.03 -18.14 5.96
C TYR A 67 1.39 -18.45 6.59
N GLY A 68 2.02 -17.45 7.21
CA GLY A 68 3.32 -17.59 7.87
C GLY A 68 4.48 -17.96 6.95
N VAL A 69 4.34 -17.82 5.62
CA VAL A 69 5.45 -18.08 4.69
C VAL A 69 6.58 -17.06 4.94
N HIS A 70 7.83 -17.52 4.81
CA HIS A 70 9.00 -16.63 4.86
C HIS A 70 9.55 -16.42 3.46
N LEU A 71 9.33 -15.23 2.89
CA LEU A 71 9.75 -14.86 1.54
C LEU A 71 10.88 -13.83 1.53
N ASN A 72 11.40 -13.41 2.68
CA ASN A 72 12.32 -12.27 2.74
C ASN A 72 13.46 -12.33 1.70
N GLY A 73 13.58 -11.26 0.91
CA GLY A 73 14.56 -11.15 -0.18
C GLY A 73 14.30 -12.02 -1.43
N ALA A 74 13.14 -12.67 -1.54
CA ALA A 74 12.75 -13.40 -2.75
C ALA A 74 12.43 -12.45 -3.91
N ASP A 75 12.52 -12.96 -5.12
CA ASP A 75 12.09 -12.24 -6.33
C ASP A 75 10.75 -12.80 -6.81
N LEU A 76 9.70 -12.00 -6.69
CA LEU A 76 8.34 -12.29 -7.12
C LEU A 76 7.90 -11.29 -8.21
N SER A 77 8.84 -10.65 -8.91
CA SER A 77 8.47 -9.71 -9.97
C SER A 77 7.62 -10.39 -11.05
N GLY A 78 6.53 -9.74 -11.44
CA GLY A 78 5.54 -10.27 -12.39
C GLY A 78 4.68 -11.44 -11.89
N ALA A 79 4.83 -11.89 -10.64
CA ALA A 79 4.06 -13.02 -10.11
C ALA A 79 2.56 -12.70 -9.98
N ASP A 80 1.71 -13.69 -10.27
CA ASP A 80 0.27 -13.62 -10.10
C ASP A 80 -0.12 -14.15 -8.71
N LEU A 81 -0.36 -13.27 -7.75
CA LEU A 81 -0.87 -13.56 -6.41
C LEU A 81 -2.36 -13.19 -6.25
N ALA A 82 -3.13 -13.14 -7.35
CA ALA A 82 -4.52 -12.73 -7.29
C ALA A 82 -5.33 -13.64 -6.36
N GLY A 83 -6.04 -13.04 -5.40
CA GLY A 83 -6.81 -13.76 -4.39
C GLY A 83 -6.00 -14.65 -3.45
N ALA A 84 -4.67 -14.54 -3.42
CA ALA A 84 -3.83 -15.33 -2.52
C ALA A 84 -4.08 -14.95 -1.05
N HIS A 85 -3.83 -15.90 -0.15
CA HIS A 85 -4.05 -15.73 1.29
C HIS A 85 -2.71 -15.62 2.03
N LEU A 86 -2.23 -14.40 2.24
CA LEU A 86 -0.97 -14.10 2.93
C LEU A 86 -1.21 -13.52 4.33
N GLY A 87 -2.33 -12.82 4.50
CA GLY A 87 -2.69 -12.11 5.72
C GLY A 87 -3.28 -13.00 6.81
N ALA A 88 -3.40 -12.44 8.01
CA ALA A 88 -4.02 -13.12 9.14
C ALA A 88 -4.56 -12.13 10.19
N ASP A 89 -5.42 -12.62 11.08
CA ASP A 89 -5.92 -11.83 12.21
C ASP A 89 -4.80 -11.46 13.21
N HIS A 90 -3.70 -12.21 13.23
CA HIS A 90 -2.55 -11.95 14.09
C HIS A 90 -1.26 -11.93 13.27
N ARG A 91 -0.41 -10.91 13.52
CA ARG A 91 0.88 -10.71 12.81
C ARG A 91 1.78 -11.94 12.77
N ARG A 92 1.75 -12.81 13.80
CA ARG A 92 2.58 -14.04 13.86
C ARG A 92 2.24 -15.07 12.78
N TYR A 93 1.03 -15.01 12.20
CA TYR A 93 0.58 -15.93 11.16
C TYR A 93 0.50 -15.29 9.78
N ALA A 94 0.79 -13.99 9.68
CA ALA A 94 0.87 -13.30 8.40
C ALA A 94 2.22 -13.62 7.72
N ALA A 95 2.23 -13.59 6.40
CA ALA A 95 3.43 -13.77 5.59
C ALA A 95 4.48 -12.69 5.87
N ASP A 96 5.75 -13.05 5.68
CA ASP A 96 6.87 -12.12 5.73
C ASP A 96 7.53 -11.96 4.36
N LEU A 97 7.35 -10.78 3.76
CA LEU A 97 7.86 -10.40 2.43
C LEU A 97 8.83 -9.21 2.49
N HIS A 98 9.39 -8.83 3.66
CA HIS A 98 10.32 -7.70 3.70
C HIS A 98 11.51 -7.91 2.73
N HIS A 99 11.99 -6.82 2.11
CA HIS A 99 13.06 -6.84 1.10
C HIS A 99 12.79 -7.63 -0.20
N CYS A 100 11.57 -8.09 -0.47
CA CYS A 100 11.26 -8.73 -1.74
C CYS A 100 11.27 -7.75 -2.92
N ASN A 101 11.61 -8.27 -4.10
CA ASN A 101 11.26 -7.66 -5.38
C ASN A 101 9.86 -8.12 -5.78
N LEU A 102 8.90 -7.19 -5.83
CA LEU A 102 7.49 -7.44 -6.12
C LEU A 102 7.00 -6.51 -7.25
N GLN A 103 7.92 -6.02 -8.09
CA GLN A 103 7.59 -5.17 -9.22
C GLN A 103 6.55 -5.85 -10.10
N GLN A 104 5.48 -5.13 -10.44
CA GLN A 104 4.40 -5.60 -11.32
C GLN A 104 3.66 -6.87 -10.84
N ALA A 105 3.89 -7.32 -9.61
CA ALA A 105 3.15 -8.45 -9.04
C ALA A 105 1.66 -8.11 -8.90
N ASP A 106 0.80 -9.11 -9.09
CA ASP A 106 -0.65 -8.95 -8.98
C ASP A 106 -1.18 -9.50 -7.65
N PHE A 107 -1.58 -8.62 -6.76
CA PHE A 107 -2.24 -8.92 -5.48
C PHE A 107 -3.73 -8.58 -5.50
N SER A 108 -4.34 -8.43 -6.68
CA SER A 108 -5.77 -8.11 -6.79
C SER A 108 -6.59 -9.10 -5.97
N HIS A 109 -7.49 -8.59 -5.13
CA HIS A 109 -8.34 -9.39 -4.23
C HIS A 109 -7.60 -10.22 -3.16
N ALA A 110 -6.28 -10.07 -2.98
CA ALA A 110 -5.53 -10.83 -2.00
C ALA A 110 -5.86 -10.41 -0.56
N ASP A 111 -5.76 -11.38 0.37
CA ASP A 111 -5.71 -11.09 1.81
C ASP A 111 -4.25 -10.82 2.19
N LEU A 112 -3.96 -9.57 2.53
CA LEU A 112 -2.67 -9.04 2.95
C LEU A 112 -2.72 -8.44 4.37
N ARG A 113 -3.77 -8.77 5.14
CA ARG A 113 -3.94 -8.23 6.50
C ARG A 113 -2.72 -8.53 7.36
N ARG A 114 -2.13 -7.48 7.92
CA ARG A 114 -0.97 -7.54 8.83
C ARG A 114 0.30 -8.17 8.25
N VAL A 115 0.36 -8.35 6.93
CA VAL A 115 1.55 -8.85 6.23
C VAL A 115 2.71 -7.86 6.40
N ARG A 116 3.94 -8.38 6.50
CA ARG A 116 5.15 -7.57 6.50
C ARG A 116 5.65 -7.37 5.07
N LEU A 117 5.50 -6.16 4.56
CA LEU A 117 5.92 -5.70 3.23
C LEU A 117 6.90 -4.53 3.34
N CYS A 118 7.53 -4.28 4.49
CA CYS A 118 8.43 -3.16 4.67
C CYS A 118 9.70 -3.30 3.82
N GLN A 119 10.21 -2.17 3.32
CA GLN A 119 11.42 -2.11 2.50
C GLN A 119 11.35 -3.01 1.24
N THR A 120 10.17 -3.12 0.63
CA THR A 120 9.95 -3.89 -0.61
C THR A 120 9.90 -3.01 -1.84
N ASP A 121 10.22 -3.59 -3.00
CA ASP A 121 10.00 -2.95 -4.30
C ASP A 121 8.64 -3.39 -4.86
N LEU A 122 7.65 -2.51 -4.78
CA LEU A 122 6.25 -2.71 -5.18
C LEU A 122 5.88 -1.84 -6.39
N ARG A 123 6.87 -1.38 -7.16
CA ARG A 123 6.62 -0.47 -8.28
C ARG A 123 5.68 -1.11 -9.28
N GLN A 124 4.63 -0.37 -9.64
CA GLN A 124 3.59 -0.82 -10.58
C GLN A 124 2.85 -2.10 -10.17
N ALA A 125 2.95 -2.54 -8.91
CA ALA A 125 2.18 -3.67 -8.42
C ALA A 125 0.68 -3.37 -8.40
N GLN A 126 -0.13 -4.44 -8.52
CA GLN A 126 -1.59 -4.37 -8.56
C GLN A 126 -2.15 -4.84 -7.22
N PHE A 127 -3.00 -4.03 -6.61
CA PHE A 127 -3.61 -4.25 -5.30
C PHE A 127 -5.12 -3.96 -5.34
N GLU A 128 -5.73 -3.96 -6.53
CA GLU A 128 -7.14 -3.66 -6.68
C GLU A 128 -7.98 -4.55 -5.75
N ARG A 129 -8.73 -3.91 -4.86
CA ARG A 129 -9.60 -4.58 -3.86
C ARG A 129 -8.86 -5.54 -2.91
N ALA A 130 -7.55 -5.40 -2.75
CA ALA A 130 -6.81 -6.16 -1.75
C ALA A 130 -7.14 -5.67 -0.32
N ASP A 131 -7.11 -6.60 0.64
CA ASP A 131 -7.25 -6.26 2.06
C ASP A 131 -5.87 -6.20 2.73
N MET A 132 -5.38 -4.99 2.98
CA MET A 132 -4.09 -4.71 3.61
C MET A 132 -4.26 -4.10 5.01
N GLN A 133 -5.36 -4.40 5.72
CA GLN A 133 -5.58 -3.87 7.06
C GLN A 133 -4.39 -4.18 7.99
N GLY A 134 -3.80 -3.13 8.58
CA GLY A 134 -2.68 -3.24 9.51
C GLY A 134 -1.37 -3.79 8.92
N ALA A 135 -1.27 -3.89 7.59
CA ALA A 135 -0.04 -4.28 6.90
C ALA A 135 1.09 -3.28 7.16
N ASP A 136 2.33 -3.77 7.16
CA ASP A 136 3.52 -2.94 7.28
C ASP A 136 4.15 -2.75 5.90
N LEU A 137 3.98 -1.57 5.33
CA LEU A 137 4.49 -1.12 4.03
C LEU A 137 5.54 -0.02 4.20
N SER A 138 6.11 0.12 5.40
CA SER A 138 7.04 1.21 5.70
C SER A 138 8.30 1.12 4.83
N GLN A 139 8.74 2.28 4.33
CA GLN A 139 9.91 2.43 3.44
C GLN A 139 9.86 1.64 2.12
N SER A 140 8.67 1.19 1.71
CA SER A 140 8.50 0.45 0.45
C SER A 140 8.29 1.40 -0.73
N ASP A 141 8.66 0.95 -1.94
CA ASP A 141 8.42 1.70 -3.17
C ASP A 141 7.16 1.21 -3.87
N LEU A 142 6.05 1.91 -3.71
CA LEU A 142 4.77 1.70 -4.38
C LEU A 142 4.54 2.68 -5.54
N SER A 143 5.60 3.26 -6.13
CA SER A 143 5.41 4.23 -7.21
C SER A 143 4.67 3.62 -8.40
N GLY A 144 3.63 4.32 -8.85
CA GLY A 144 2.72 3.86 -9.90
C GLY A 144 1.89 2.61 -9.56
N ALA A 145 1.85 2.16 -8.30
CA ALA A 145 1.03 1.02 -7.90
C ALA A 145 -0.47 1.31 -8.04
N LYS A 146 -1.25 0.26 -8.31
CA LYS A 146 -2.71 0.36 -8.44
C LYS A 146 -3.38 -0.13 -7.17
N LEU A 147 -3.97 0.78 -6.40
CA LEU A 147 -4.58 0.55 -5.09
C LEU A 147 -6.08 0.89 -5.10
N CYS A 148 -6.71 0.91 -6.28
CA CYS A 148 -8.14 1.18 -6.45
C CYS A 148 -8.98 0.25 -5.55
N ASP A 149 -9.90 0.83 -4.77
CA ASP A 149 -10.79 0.13 -3.84
C ASP A 149 -10.07 -0.70 -2.74
N ALA A 150 -8.76 -0.56 -2.55
CA ALA A 150 -8.00 -1.32 -1.55
C ALA A 150 -8.31 -0.90 -0.10
N GLN A 151 -8.21 -1.84 0.84
CA GLN A 151 -8.36 -1.57 2.28
C GLN A 151 -6.98 -1.40 2.92
N LEU A 152 -6.63 -0.18 3.33
CA LEU A 152 -5.37 0.20 3.99
C LEU A 152 -5.63 0.67 5.43
N ILE A 153 -6.72 0.21 6.04
CA ILE A 153 -7.12 0.61 7.39
C ILE A 153 -5.99 0.30 8.37
N GLU A 154 -5.53 1.31 9.11
CA GLU A 154 -4.43 1.21 10.08
C GLU A 154 -3.10 0.65 9.50
N ALA A 155 -2.93 0.67 8.16
CA ALA A 155 -1.68 0.25 7.54
C ALA A 155 -0.54 1.23 7.86
N ASP A 156 0.69 0.70 7.96
CA ASP A 156 1.89 1.49 8.18
C ASP A 156 2.59 1.77 6.85
N LEU A 157 2.51 3.00 6.37
CA LEU A 157 3.06 3.50 5.11
C LEU A 157 4.15 4.57 5.36
N ARG A 158 4.76 4.59 6.56
CA ARG A 158 5.80 5.56 6.90
C ARG A 158 6.91 5.56 5.87
N MET A 159 7.26 6.75 5.37
CA MET A 159 8.34 6.94 4.40
C MET A 159 8.18 6.09 3.12
N ALA A 160 6.98 5.58 2.83
CA ALA A 160 6.72 4.84 1.61
C ALA A 160 6.66 5.79 0.40
N ASN A 161 7.12 5.32 -0.76
CA ASN A 161 6.99 6.05 -2.01
C ASN A 161 5.70 5.63 -2.71
N LEU A 162 4.69 6.49 -2.70
CA LEU A 162 3.40 6.33 -3.38
C LEU A 162 3.28 7.27 -4.59
N LYS A 163 4.41 7.76 -5.13
CA LYS A 163 4.40 8.72 -6.23
C LYS A 163 3.60 8.17 -7.42
N GLY A 164 2.59 8.92 -7.86
CA GLY A 164 1.74 8.56 -8.99
C GLY A 164 0.89 7.30 -8.77
N ALA A 165 0.76 6.83 -7.53
CA ALA A 165 -0.08 5.68 -7.21
C ALA A 165 -1.57 6.01 -7.38
N ASP A 166 -2.34 5.02 -7.79
CA ASP A 166 -3.79 5.12 -7.96
C ASP A 166 -4.50 4.59 -6.71
N LEU A 167 -4.92 5.50 -5.83
CA LEU A 167 -5.58 5.23 -4.55
C LEU A 167 -7.10 5.49 -4.62
N ARG A 168 -7.68 5.54 -5.83
CA ARG A 168 -9.09 5.92 -5.97
C ARG A 168 -10.01 4.98 -5.21
N ASN A 169 -10.87 5.54 -4.37
CA ASN A 169 -11.80 4.81 -3.49
C ASN A 169 -11.14 3.87 -2.47
N ALA A 170 -9.83 3.99 -2.23
CA ALA A 170 -9.18 3.26 -1.17
C ALA A 170 -9.66 3.73 0.21
N ASN A 171 -9.51 2.86 1.21
CA ASN A 171 -9.81 3.19 2.60
C ASN A 171 -8.53 3.22 3.43
N LEU A 172 -8.04 4.42 3.75
CA LEU A 172 -6.85 4.67 4.55
C LEU A 172 -7.21 5.16 5.97
N TYR A 173 -8.39 4.77 6.51
CA TYR A 173 -8.78 5.15 7.86
C TYR A 173 -7.68 4.79 8.87
N GLY A 174 -7.18 5.78 9.61
CA GLY A 174 -6.15 5.59 10.62
C GLY A 174 -4.77 5.16 10.10
N ALA A 175 -4.56 5.15 8.78
CA ALA A 175 -3.27 4.76 8.20
C ALA A 175 -2.16 5.75 8.58
N ASN A 176 -0.94 5.24 8.64
CA ASN A 176 0.24 6.01 9.02
C ASN A 176 1.10 6.33 7.79
N LEU A 177 0.98 7.53 7.26
CA LEU A 177 1.68 8.03 6.07
C LEU A 177 2.71 9.12 6.43
N VAL A 178 3.26 9.10 7.65
CA VAL A 178 4.27 10.08 8.07
C VAL A 178 5.47 10.02 7.12
N GLU A 179 5.84 11.19 6.58
CA GLU A 179 6.92 11.37 5.59
C GLU A 179 6.78 10.57 4.30
N ALA A 180 5.59 10.03 3.99
CA ALA A 180 5.35 9.34 2.72
C ALA A 180 5.36 10.31 1.53
N ASP A 181 5.70 9.77 0.36
CA ASP A 181 5.70 10.51 -0.91
C ASP A 181 4.44 10.18 -1.71
N LEU A 182 3.44 11.04 -1.66
CA LEU A 182 2.18 10.93 -2.41
C LEU A 182 2.13 11.92 -3.59
N ARG A 183 3.28 12.41 -4.08
CA ARG A 183 3.30 13.31 -5.23
C ARG A 183 2.55 12.70 -6.40
N GLU A 184 1.70 13.50 -7.04
CA GLU A 184 0.92 13.09 -8.21
C GLU A 184 -0.02 11.87 -7.97
N ALA A 185 -0.20 11.43 -6.73
CA ALA A 185 -1.09 10.31 -6.41
C ALA A 185 -2.57 10.70 -6.61
N ASP A 186 -3.39 9.74 -7.04
CA ASP A 186 -4.83 9.96 -7.26
C ASP A 186 -5.64 9.34 -6.12
N LEU A 187 -6.15 10.17 -5.21
CA LEU A 187 -7.03 9.78 -4.10
C LEU A 187 -8.49 10.19 -4.37
N THR A 188 -8.88 10.45 -5.61
CA THR A 188 -10.26 10.84 -5.94
C THR A 188 -11.24 9.67 -5.83
N THR A 189 -12.54 9.95 -5.80
CA THR A 189 -13.55 8.91 -5.97
C THR A 189 -13.93 8.76 -7.44
N ARG A 190 -14.34 7.55 -7.84
CA ARG A 190 -15.00 7.30 -9.14
C ARG A 190 -16.53 7.25 -9.04
N TYR A 191 -17.08 7.30 -7.82
CA TYR A 191 -18.50 7.17 -7.57
C TYR A 191 -19.12 8.54 -7.38
N SER A 192 -20.27 8.78 -8.01
CA SER A 192 -21.02 10.02 -7.81
C SER A 192 -21.44 10.14 -6.34
N GLY A 193 -20.96 11.18 -5.65
CA GLY A 193 -21.19 11.38 -4.21
C GLY A 193 -20.40 10.44 -3.30
N GLY A 194 -19.44 9.68 -3.83
CA GLY A 194 -18.51 8.86 -3.04
C GLY A 194 -17.40 9.69 -2.40
N PHE A 195 -16.60 9.03 -1.56
CA PHE A 195 -15.40 9.60 -0.95
C PHE A 195 -14.31 8.54 -0.90
N THR A 196 -13.07 8.94 -1.14
CA THR A 196 -11.91 8.19 -0.64
C THR A 196 -11.72 8.56 0.83
N ILE A 197 -11.56 7.55 1.68
CA ILE A 197 -11.55 7.75 3.14
C ILE A 197 -10.11 7.79 3.62
N ILE A 198 -9.71 8.90 4.23
CA ILE A 198 -8.42 9.07 4.90
C ILE A 198 -8.57 9.63 6.33
N ASN A 199 -9.77 9.52 6.92
CA ASN A 199 -10.06 10.00 8.28
C ASN A 199 -9.04 9.44 9.27
N ARG A 200 -8.57 10.28 10.19
CA ARG A 200 -7.58 9.93 11.23
C ARG A 200 -6.23 9.43 10.69
N ALA A 201 -5.99 9.52 9.38
CA ALA A 201 -4.67 9.22 8.84
C ALA A 201 -3.63 10.23 9.38
N ARG A 202 -2.39 9.78 9.47
CA ARG A 202 -1.24 10.62 9.84
C ARG A 202 -0.42 10.91 8.58
N LEU A 203 -0.42 12.15 8.13
CA LEU A 203 0.30 12.65 6.96
C LEU A 203 1.35 13.71 7.37
N HIS A 204 1.80 13.68 8.63
CA HIS A 204 2.81 14.62 9.09
C HIS A 204 4.08 14.54 8.24
N GLY A 205 4.54 15.68 7.72
CA GLY A 205 5.71 15.74 6.83
C GLY A 205 5.54 15.06 5.46
N ALA A 206 4.33 14.62 5.09
CA ALA A 206 4.10 13.94 3.82
C ALA A 206 4.22 14.91 2.62
N LYS A 207 4.67 14.38 1.49
CA LYS A 207 4.77 15.09 0.22
C LYS A 207 3.52 14.82 -0.62
N LEU A 208 2.69 15.83 -0.84
CA LEU A 208 1.40 15.73 -1.52
C LEU A 208 1.36 16.62 -2.77
N GLN A 209 2.51 17.01 -3.32
CA GLN A 209 2.54 17.98 -4.40
C GLN A 209 1.84 17.41 -5.64
N GLY A 210 0.84 18.14 -6.13
CA GLY A 210 0.01 17.70 -7.26
C GLY A 210 -0.87 16.48 -6.98
N ALA A 211 -0.98 16.04 -5.73
CA ALA A 211 -1.89 14.96 -5.36
C ALA A 211 -3.34 15.39 -5.62
N ARG A 212 -4.16 14.46 -6.10
CA ARG A 212 -5.58 14.68 -6.36
C ARG A 212 -6.38 14.20 -5.16
N LEU A 213 -6.86 15.13 -4.36
CA LEU A 213 -7.63 14.92 -3.12
C LEU A 213 -9.06 15.45 -3.26
N CYS A 214 -9.56 15.64 -4.50
CA CYS A 214 -10.93 16.08 -4.73
C CYS A 214 -11.92 15.09 -4.09
N GLN A 215 -12.86 15.61 -3.30
CA GLN A 215 -13.86 14.82 -2.58
C GLN A 215 -13.29 13.73 -1.67
N VAL A 216 -12.12 13.95 -1.05
CA VAL A 216 -11.65 13.07 0.03
C VAL A 216 -12.40 13.35 1.33
N TRP A 217 -12.63 12.31 2.12
CA TRP A 217 -13.03 12.46 3.52
C TRP A 217 -11.78 12.32 4.39
N ALA A 218 -11.35 13.42 5.00
CA ALA A 218 -10.11 13.53 5.80
C ALA A 218 -10.38 14.16 7.17
N SER A 219 -11.51 13.82 7.80
CA SER A 219 -11.81 14.36 9.12
C SER A 219 -10.83 13.84 10.16
N ASN A 220 -10.36 14.74 11.03
CA ASN A 220 -9.36 14.45 12.07
C ASN A 220 -8.03 13.89 11.52
N THR A 221 -7.67 14.24 10.29
CA THR A 221 -6.40 13.86 9.66
C THR A 221 -5.30 14.84 10.05
N ASP A 222 -4.08 14.34 10.24
CA ASP A 222 -2.93 15.17 10.57
C ASP A 222 -2.10 15.46 9.31
N PHE A 223 -2.22 16.66 8.76
CA PHE A 223 -1.41 17.18 7.65
C PHE A 223 -0.32 18.14 8.14
N SER A 224 0.08 18.08 9.42
CA SER A 224 1.07 19.02 9.95
C SER A 224 2.41 18.87 9.22
N ASP A 225 3.04 19.98 8.83
CA ASP A 225 4.31 19.99 8.08
C ASP A 225 4.26 19.30 6.71
N ALA A 226 3.07 18.93 6.23
CA ALA A 226 2.90 18.34 4.92
C ALA A 226 3.04 19.40 3.82
N ASP A 227 3.57 19.00 2.67
CA ASP A 227 3.64 19.85 1.48
C ASP A 227 2.51 19.49 0.51
N LEU A 228 1.44 20.26 0.57
CA LEU A 228 0.27 20.17 -0.31
C LEU A 228 0.37 21.14 -1.51
N SER A 229 1.56 21.62 -1.87
CA SER A 229 1.69 22.54 -3.00
C SER A 229 1.04 21.97 -4.25
N THR A 230 0.22 22.78 -4.94
CA THR A 230 -0.54 22.37 -6.13
C THR A 230 -1.49 21.19 -5.95
N ALA A 231 -1.76 20.74 -4.72
CA ALA A 231 -2.74 19.68 -4.46
C ALA A 231 -4.17 20.19 -4.73
N ASP A 232 -5.02 19.30 -5.24
CA ASP A 232 -6.44 19.56 -5.46
C ASP A 232 -7.23 19.03 -4.28
N LEU A 233 -7.66 19.90 -3.35
CA LEU A 233 -8.54 19.54 -2.23
C LEU A 233 -10.00 19.93 -2.49
N THR A 234 -10.40 20.17 -3.74
CA THR A 234 -11.75 20.67 -4.02
C THR A 234 -12.82 19.74 -3.44
N HIS A 235 -13.77 20.31 -2.70
CA HIS A 235 -14.84 19.59 -2.01
C HIS A 235 -14.37 18.52 -0.99
N ALA A 236 -13.14 18.59 -0.51
CA ALA A 236 -12.65 17.72 0.55
C ALA A 236 -13.32 18.04 1.90
N VAL A 237 -13.65 16.99 2.66
CA VAL A 237 -14.21 17.09 4.01
C VAL A 237 -13.10 16.91 5.04
N ILE A 238 -12.54 18.01 5.53
CA ILE A 238 -11.33 18.01 6.38
C ILE A 238 -11.57 18.51 7.80
N GLY A 239 -12.82 18.48 8.29
CA GLY A 239 -13.16 18.96 9.63
C GLY A 239 -12.33 18.31 10.76
N GLY A 240 -11.87 19.12 11.70
CA GLY A 240 -11.03 18.70 12.83
C GLY A 240 -9.60 18.29 12.46
N SER A 241 -9.18 18.45 11.20
CA SER A 241 -7.80 18.18 10.77
C SER A 241 -6.82 19.24 11.26
N SER A 242 -5.55 18.83 11.37
CA SER A 242 -4.42 19.74 11.58
C SER A 242 -3.70 19.97 10.26
N MET A 243 -3.45 21.23 9.91
CA MET A 243 -2.62 21.67 8.78
C MET A 243 -1.53 22.61 9.29
N ARG A 244 -1.07 22.43 10.52
CA ARG A 244 -0.05 23.30 11.12
C ARG A 244 1.24 23.24 10.30
N HIS A 245 1.85 24.39 10.02
CA HIS A 245 3.08 24.47 9.20
C HIS A 245 2.96 23.86 7.79
N ALA A 246 1.76 23.53 7.33
CA ALA A 246 1.57 22.95 6.01
C ALA A 246 1.92 23.96 4.91
N VAL A 247 2.50 23.47 3.82
CA VAL A 247 2.76 24.25 2.61
C VAL A 247 1.58 24.06 1.66
N LEU A 248 0.87 25.15 1.39
CA LEU A 248 -0.38 25.21 0.65
C LEU A 248 -0.25 26.01 -0.66
N THR A 249 0.98 26.24 -1.13
CA THR A 249 1.25 27.07 -2.31
C THR A 249 0.51 26.52 -3.53
N ASN A 250 -0.41 27.31 -4.09
CA ASN A 250 -1.28 26.94 -5.22
C ASN A 250 -2.19 25.73 -4.98
N ALA A 251 -2.36 25.26 -3.74
CA ALA A 251 -3.34 24.23 -3.40
C ALA A 251 -4.77 24.78 -3.58
N ASP A 252 -5.69 23.99 -4.14
CA ASP A 252 -7.07 24.41 -4.41
C ASP A 252 -8.02 23.96 -3.30
N PHE A 253 -8.65 24.94 -2.63
CA PHE A 253 -9.59 24.73 -1.52
C PHE A 253 -11.05 25.01 -1.90
N THR A 254 -11.39 25.03 -3.18
CA THR A 254 -12.77 25.30 -3.63
C THR A 254 -13.77 24.39 -2.91
N GLY A 255 -14.73 24.98 -2.21
CA GLY A 255 -15.79 24.24 -1.53
C GLY A 255 -15.34 23.46 -0.29
N VAL A 256 -14.21 23.82 0.32
CA VAL A 256 -13.72 23.21 1.57
C VAL A 256 -14.12 24.05 2.78
N GLU A 257 -14.75 23.43 3.78
CA GLU A 257 -15.07 24.09 5.05
C GLU A 257 -13.88 24.06 6.02
N LEU A 258 -13.45 25.24 6.48
CA LEU A 258 -12.23 25.40 7.29
C LEU A 258 -12.49 25.79 8.76
N ALA A 259 -13.75 25.82 9.19
CA ALA A 259 -14.14 26.30 10.54
C ALA A 259 -13.37 25.60 11.67
N THR A 260 -13.18 24.30 11.57
CA THR A 260 -12.56 23.46 12.60
C THR A 260 -11.12 23.02 12.28
N VAL A 261 -10.54 23.51 11.18
CA VAL A 261 -9.19 23.13 10.74
C VAL A 261 -8.15 23.98 11.46
N ASP A 262 -7.11 23.35 12.03
CA ASP A 262 -5.98 24.07 12.60
C ASP A 262 -4.97 24.47 11.52
N LEU A 263 -4.96 25.74 11.15
CA LEU A 263 -4.14 26.30 10.07
C LEU A 263 -2.92 27.07 10.59
N ARG A 264 -2.59 26.98 11.90
CA ARG A 264 -1.51 27.79 12.48
C ARG A 264 -0.19 27.57 11.75
N PHE A 265 0.45 28.67 11.36
CA PHE A 265 1.73 28.69 10.64
C PHE A 265 1.70 28.07 9.23
N ALA A 266 0.54 27.74 8.68
CA ALA A 266 0.41 27.40 7.27
C ALA A 266 0.45 28.66 6.40
N ASN A 267 0.99 28.57 5.18
CA ASN A 267 1.06 29.70 4.24
C ASN A 267 -0.24 29.89 3.43
N VAL A 268 -1.38 30.00 4.14
CA VAL A 268 -2.73 30.06 3.57
C VAL A 268 -2.94 31.15 2.51
N SER A 269 -2.19 32.26 2.58
CA SER A 269 -2.25 33.35 1.58
C SER A 269 -1.73 32.95 0.20
N GLN A 270 -1.03 31.81 0.09
CA GLN A 270 -0.60 31.24 -1.19
C GLN A 270 -1.55 30.16 -1.72
N ALA A 271 -2.61 29.82 -0.98
CA ALA A 271 -3.63 28.88 -1.42
C ALA A 271 -4.63 29.53 -2.37
N ARG A 272 -5.29 28.72 -3.20
CA ARG A 272 -6.32 29.14 -4.15
C ARG A 272 -7.71 28.83 -3.60
N ASN A 273 -8.67 29.71 -3.89
CA ASN A 273 -10.09 29.52 -3.57
C ASN A 273 -10.36 29.21 -2.09
N ILE A 274 -9.51 29.73 -1.20
CA ILE A 274 -9.62 29.52 0.22
C ILE A 274 -10.66 30.48 0.82
N ASP A 275 -11.68 29.93 1.45
CA ASP A 275 -12.68 30.71 2.18
C ASP A 275 -12.46 30.56 3.69
N LEU A 276 -11.89 31.62 4.30
CA LEU A 276 -11.58 31.64 5.72
C LEU A 276 -12.76 32.22 6.52
N PRO A 277 -13.24 31.52 7.56
CA PRO A 277 -14.21 32.08 8.50
C PRO A 277 -13.73 33.39 9.12
N SER A 278 -14.67 34.30 9.43
CA SER A 278 -14.37 35.64 9.96
C SER A 278 -13.50 35.64 11.23
N PHE A 279 -13.58 34.59 12.05
CA PHE A 279 -12.80 34.42 13.28
C PHE A 279 -11.39 33.82 13.07
N LYS A 280 -10.99 33.52 11.82
CA LYS A 280 -9.65 33.00 11.46
C LYS A 280 -8.80 34.00 10.66
N GLN A 281 -9.14 35.29 10.70
CA GLN A 281 -8.45 36.31 9.91
C GLN A 281 -6.98 36.48 10.27
N ASP A 282 -6.59 36.16 11.51
CA ASP A 282 -5.19 36.25 11.98
C ASP A 282 -4.24 35.22 11.34
N VAL A 283 -4.78 34.26 10.58
CA VAL A 283 -3.99 33.20 9.92
C VAL A 283 -3.56 33.61 8.51
N ARG A 284 -4.06 34.74 7.97
CA ARG A 284 -3.77 35.20 6.60
C ARG A 284 -2.29 35.49 6.32
#